data_AF-A0A151REC6-F1
#
_entry.id   AF-A0A151REC6-F1
#
_cell.length_a   1.000
_cell.length_b   1.000
_cell.length_c   1.000
_cell.angle_alpha   90.00
_cell.angle_beta   90.00
_cell.angle_gamma   90.00
#
_symmetry.space_group_name_H-M   'P 1'
#
loop_
_entity.id
_entity.type
_entity.pdbx_description
1 polymer ?
#
loop_
_entity_poly.entity_id
_entity_poly.type
_entity_poly.pdbx_seq_one_letter_code
_entity_poly.pdbx_strand_id
1 'polypeptide(L)' 'MANGSRATSHGVGTVHLSPSLSIDNILYVPESPFNLLSLSRLTRSLDCLISFTKDSVFLQDGVRDG' A
#
# COMPACT_ATOMS: atom_id res chain seq x y z
N MET A 1 7.82 10.26 5.17
CA MET A 1 8.85 9.24 5.46
C MET A 1 8.92 9.03 6.97
N ALA A 2 9.44 7.91 7.46
CA ALA A 2 9.53 7.64 8.89
C ALA A 2 10.75 8.31 9.57
N ASN A 3 11.06 9.55 9.15
CA ASN A 3 12.21 10.34 9.61
C ASN A 3 11.77 11.65 10.32
N GLY A 4 10.47 11.80 10.59
CA GLY A 4 9.91 12.99 11.21
C GLY A 4 9.76 14.21 10.27
N SER A 5 10.18 14.11 8.99
CA SER A 5 9.97 15.18 8.03
C SER A 5 8.54 15.18 7.47
N ARG A 6 8.05 16.36 7.12
CA ARG A 6 6.84 16.52 6.31
C ARG A 6 7.21 16.46 4.84
N ALA A 7 6.41 15.74 4.07
CA ALA A 7 6.53 15.64 2.62
C ALA A 7 5.14 15.76 2.00
N THR A 8 5.07 16.36 0.81
CA THR A 8 3.81 16.57 0.10
C THR A 8 3.72 15.54 -1.02
N SER A 9 2.64 14.77 -1.05
CA SER A 9 2.37 13.90 -2.21
C SER A 9 2.05 14.78 -3.42
N HIS A 10 2.78 14.58 -4.52
CA HIS A 10 2.59 15.33 -5.75
C HIS A 10 1.56 14.68 -6.69
N GLY A 11 1.20 13.43 -6.43
CA GLY A 11 0.21 12.74 -7.23
C GLY A 11 -0.27 11.46 -6.57
N VAL A 12 -1.37 10.96 -7.11
CA VAL A 12 -1.93 9.65 -6.79
C VAL A 12 -1.87 8.80 -8.06
N GLY A 13 -1.45 7.55 -7.94
CA GLY A 13 -1.38 6.63 -9.06
C GLY A 13 -1.83 5.22 -8.71
N THR A 14 -1.72 4.35 -9.73
CA THR A 14 -1.99 2.93 -9.64
C THR A 14 -0.70 2.16 -9.94
N VAL A 15 -0.43 1.11 -9.17
CA VAL A 15 0.69 0.20 -9.39
C VAL A 15 0.17 -1.20 -9.62
N HIS A 16 0.65 -1.84 -10.69
CA HIS A 16 0.36 -3.24 -10.98
C HIS A 16 1.45 -4.12 -10.36
N LEU A 17 1.12 -4.84 -9.28
CA LEU A 17 2.04 -5.77 -8.64
C LEU A 17 2.09 -7.12 -9.37
N SER A 18 0.98 -7.50 -10.02
CA SER A 18 0.87 -8.68 -10.86
C SER A 18 -0.23 -8.45 -11.92
N PRO A 19 -0.38 -9.35 -12.91
CA PRO A 19 -1.47 -9.24 -13.90
C PRO A 19 -2.87 -9.22 -13.28
N SER A 20 -3.06 -9.80 -12.09
CA SER A 20 -4.34 -9.86 -11.39
C SER A 20 -4.44 -8.90 -10.20
N LEU A 21 -3.33 -8.27 -9.78
CA LEU A 21 -3.29 -7.40 -8.60
C LEU A 21 -2.81 -6.00 -8.99
N SER A 22 -3.76 -5.08 -8.98
CA SER A 22 -3.52 -3.64 -9.13
C SER A 22 -3.86 -2.94 -7.83
N ILE A 23 -3.03 -1.99 -7.43
CA ILE A 23 -3.25 -1.19 -6.23
C ILE A 23 -3.39 0.26 -6.62
N ASP A 24 -4.56 0.82 -6.33
CA ASP A 24 -4.85 2.23 -6.49
C ASP A 24 -4.44 3.04 -5.26
N ASN A 25 -4.47 4.37 -5.39
CA ASN A 25 -4.19 5.30 -4.30
C ASN A 25 -2.74 5.28 -3.80
N ILE A 26 -1.79 4.99 -4.68
CA ILE A 26 -0.36 5.09 -4.43
C ILE A 26 0.04 6.56 -4.42
N LEU A 27 0.67 7.04 -3.36
CA LEU A 27 1.13 8.42 -3.23
C LEU A 27 2.55 8.55 -3.78
N TYR A 28 2.71 9.36 -4.81
CA TYR A 28 4.01 9.75 -5.33
C TYR A 28 4.57 10.92 -4.52
N VAL A 29 5.77 10.73 -3.96
CA VAL A 29 6.47 11.72 -3.14
C VAL A 29 7.87 11.91 -3.74
N PRO A 30 8.14 13.02 -4.45
CA PRO A 30 9.42 13.25 -5.13
C PRO A 30 10.63 13.22 -4.20
N GLU A 31 10.44 13.61 -2.94
CA GLU A 31 11.50 13.60 -1.92
C GLU A 31 11.83 12.19 -1.41
N SER A 32 11.16 11.15 -1.93
CA SER A 32 11.38 9.76 -1.55
C SER A 32 11.75 8.90 -2.76
N PRO A 33 12.71 7.96 -2.61
CA PRO A 33 12.98 6.97 -3.64
C PRO A 33 11.86 5.93 -3.78
N PHE A 34 10.85 5.95 -2.89
CA PHE A 34 9.76 4.98 -2.87
C PHE A 34 8.40 5.70 -2.92
N ASN A 35 7.43 5.04 -3.55
CA ASN A 35 6.04 5.46 -3.43
C ASN A 35 5.48 5.04 -2.08
N LEU A 36 4.53 5.82 -1.55
CA LEU A 36 3.87 5.53 -0.29
C LEU A 36 2.48 4.93 -0.53
N LEU A 37 2.16 3.91 0.24
CA LEU A 37 0.87 3.26 0.23
C LEU A 37 0.20 3.42 1.60
N SER A 38 -1.09 3.76 1.60
CA SER A 38 -1.88 3.77 2.83
C SER A 38 -2.39 2.36 3.14
N LEU A 39 -1.88 1.75 4.21
CA LEU A 39 -2.30 0.41 4.66
C LEU A 39 -3.82 0.33 4.90
N SER A 40 -4.41 1.39 5.48
CA SER A 40 -5.84 1.45 5.72
C SER A 40 -6.68 1.44 4.43
N ARG A 41 -6.18 2.06 3.35
CA ARG A 41 -6.89 2.05 2.06
C ARG A 41 -6.70 0.72 1.36
N LEU A 42 -5.49 0.16 1.41
CA LEU A 42 -5.17 -1.13 0.82
C LEU A 42 -6.03 -2.25 1.43
N THR A 43 -6.05 -2.35 2.75
CA THR A 43 -6.87 -3.35 3.49
C THR A 43 -8.35 -3.23 3.12
N ARG A 44 -8.91 -2.03 3.04
CA ARG A 44 -10.31 -1.83 2.60
C ARG A 44 -10.56 -2.14 1.13
N SER A 45 -9.61 -1.81 0.26
CA SER A 45 -9.77 -1.98 -1.19
C SER A 45 -9.67 -3.43 -1.62
N LEU A 46 -8.83 -4.21 -0.95
CA LEU A 46 -8.63 -5.63 -1.24
C LEU A 46 -9.40 -6.54 -0.28
N ASP A 47 -10.15 -5.96 0.66
CA ASP A 47 -10.78 -6.67 1.78
C ASP A 47 -9.83 -7.66 2.45
N CYS A 48 -8.62 -7.20 2.78
CA CYS A 48 -7.51 -8.06 3.21
C CYS A 48 -6.98 -7.68 4.59
N LEU A 49 -6.36 -8.65 5.25
CA LEU A 49 -5.51 -8.46 6.42
C LEU A 49 -4.06 -8.28 5.99
N ILE A 50 -3.32 -7.46 6.73
CA ILE A 50 -1.88 -7.26 6.52
C ILE A 50 -1.14 -7.71 7.78
N SER A 51 -0.19 -8.62 7.59
CA SER A 51 0.67 -9.15 8.66
C SER A 51 2.13 -8.85 8.37
N PHE A 52 2.86 -8.39 9.38
CA PHE A 52 4.28 -8.10 9.30
C PHE A 52 5.09 -9.17 10.03
N THR A 53 6.13 -9.68 9.40
CA THR A 53 7.21 -10.40 10.06
C THR A 53 8.47 -9.56 10.04
N LYS A 54 9.54 -10.07 10.65
CA LYS A 54 10.85 -9.41 10.62
C LYS A 54 11.32 -9.12 9.18
N ASP A 55 11.05 -10.03 8.27
CA ASP A 55 11.65 -10.04 6.93
C ASP A 55 10.62 -9.89 5.80
N SER A 56 9.31 -9.93 6.11
CA SER A 56 8.27 -10.01 5.09
C SER A 56 6.98 -9.27 5.48
N VAL A 57 6.20 -8.93 4.46
CA VAL A 57 4.83 -8.44 4.59
C VAL A 57 3.91 -9.42 3.85
N PHE A 58 2.84 -9.83 4.50
CA PHE A 58 1.84 -10.73 3.94
C PHE A 58 0.51 -10.00 3.79
N LEU A 59 -0.10 -10.13 2.62
CA LEU A 59 -1.49 -9.76 2.38
C LEU A 59 -2.30 -11.05 2.39
N GLN A 60 -3.26 -11.15 3.30
CA GLN A 60 -4.14 -12.29 3.44
C GLN A 60 -5.56 -11.87 3.08
N ASP A 61 -6.17 -12.56 2.13
CA ASP A 61 -7.56 -12.32 1.73
C ASP A 61 -8.48 -12.42 2.96
N GLY A 62 -9.43 -11.50 3.07
CA GLY A 62 -10.46 -11.54 4.09
C GLY A 62 -11.31 -12.78 3.83
N VAL A 63 -11.57 -13.58 4.87
CA VAL A 63 -12.47 -14.72 4.75
C VAL A 63 -13.85 -14.16 4.38
N ARG A 64 -14.23 -14.31 3.11
CA ARG A 64 -15.62 -14.19 2.67
C ARG A 64 -16.33 -15.39 3.26
N ASP A 65 -16.94 -15.21 4.43
CA ASP A 65 -17.96 -16.15 4.90
C ASP A 65 -19.01 -16.27 3.79
N GLY A 66 -19.36 -17.50 3.44
CA GLY A 66 -20.19 -17.84 2.28
C GLY A 66 -21.61 -17.30 2.34
#